data_AF-A0A8C5CEZ4-F1
#
_entry.id   AF-A0A8C5CEZ4-F1
#
_cell.length_a   1.000
_cell.length_b   1.000
_cell.length_c   1.000
_cell.angle_alpha   90.00
_cell.angle_beta   90.00
_cell.angle_gamma   90.00
#
_symmetry.space_group_name_H-M   'P 1'
#
loop_
_entity.id
_entity.type
_entity.pdbx_description
1 polymer ?
#
loop_
_entity_poly.entity_id
_entity_poly.type
_entity_poly.pdbx_seq_one_letter_code
_entity_poly.pdbx_strand_id
1 'polypeptide(L)'
;MVSSSSDITAKGADKRAHHNALERKRRDHIKDSFHSLRDSVPALQGEKQSIKQASRAQILDKATEYIQYMRRKNHTHQQIKMTCRALVIHSLLLTPPPPSPFHQGQLASCFCVSRKCVYISFPF
;
A
#
# COMPACT_ATOMS: atom_id res chain seq x y z
N MET A 1 -9.96 -69.17 -10.48
CA MET A 1 -9.28 -67.86 -10.43
C MET A 1 -9.90 -67.05 -9.31
N VAL A 2 -9.40 -67.22 -8.07
CA VAL A 2 -9.72 -66.31 -6.97
C VAL A 2 -8.74 -65.16 -7.09
N SER A 3 -9.19 -64.03 -7.63
CA SER A 3 -8.48 -62.77 -7.44
C SER A 3 -8.71 -62.36 -5.99
N SER A 4 -7.72 -62.70 -5.18
CA SER A 4 -7.53 -62.46 -3.76
C SER A 4 -8.20 -61.18 -3.23
N SER A 5 -9.13 -61.34 -2.28
CA SER A 5 -9.74 -60.27 -1.48
C SER A 5 -8.71 -59.40 -0.70
N SER A 6 -7.43 -59.78 -0.67
CA SER A 6 -6.33 -59.04 -0.06
C SER A 6 -5.84 -57.83 -0.88
N ASP A 7 -6.06 -57.79 -2.19
CA ASP A 7 -5.57 -56.67 -3.03
C ASP A 7 -6.47 -55.41 -2.95
N ILE A 8 -7.76 -55.60 -2.65
CA ILE A 8 -8.72 -54.49 -2.53
C ILE A 8 -8.49 -53.71 -1.23
N THR A 9 -8.11 -54.40 -0.15
CA THR A 9 -7.83 -53.78 1.15
C THR A 9 -6.46 -53.07 1.17
N ALA A 10 -5.44 -53.63 0.51
CA ALA A 10 -4.13 -53.00 0.35
C ALA A 10 -4.20 -51.67 -0.44
N LYS A 11 -4.95 -51.63 -1.56
CA LYS A 11 -5.19 -50.40 -2.33
C LYS A 11 -6.00 -49.35 -1.56
N GLY A 12 -6.94 -49.76 -0.70
CA GLY A 12 -7.69 -48.86 0.17
C GLY A 12 -6.85 -48.26 1.29
N ALA A 13 -5.91 -49.05 1.85
CA ALA A 13 -4.95 -48.56 2.84
C ALA A 13 -3.97 -47.54 2.22
N ASP A 14 -3.49 -47.79 1.01
CA ASP A 14 -2.60 -46.89 0.28
C ASP A 14 -3.28 -45.55 -0.06
N LYS A 15 -4.54 -45.59 -0.55
CA LYS A 15 -5.35 -44.37 -0.76
C LYS A 15 -5.54 -43.55 0.52
N ARG A 16 -5.79 -44.20 1.66
CA ARG A 16 -5.92 -43.52 2.97
C ARG A 16 -4.58 -42.94 3.45
N ALA A 17 -3.48 -43.67 3.28
CA ALA A 17 -2.15 -43.20 3.64
C ALA A 17 -1.75 -41.97 2.80
N HIS A 18 -1.98 -42.02 1.49
CA HIS A 18 -1.75 -40.92 0.57
C HIS A 18 -2.60 -39.69 0.92
N HIS A 19 -3.90 -39.86 1.16
CA HIS A 19 -4.76 -38.77 1.60
C HIS A 19 -4.26 -38.11 2.91
N ASN A 20 -3.86 -38.92 3.89
CA ASN A 20 -3.31 -38.43 5.16
C ASN A 20 -1.96 -37.71 5.00
N ALA A 21 -1.16 -38.12 4.02
CA ALA A 21 0.09 -37.45 3.67
C ALA A 21 -0.17 -36.07 3.05
N LEU A 22 -1.08 -35.99 2.09
CA LEU A 22 -1.47 -34.73 1.45
C LEU A 22 -2.08 -33.75 2.46
N GLU A 23 -2.94 -34.23 3.36
CA GLU A 23 -3.55 -33.36 4.37
C GLU A 23 -2.52 -32.84 5.39
N ARG A 24 -1.51 -33.64 5.77
CA ARG A 24 -0.39 -33.14 6.58
C ARG A 24 0.35 -32.02 5.87
N LYS A 25 0.74 -32.25 4.62
CA LYS A 25 1.39 -31.23 3.78
C LYS A 25 0.55 -29.95 3.71
N ARG A 26 -0.77 -30.06 3.50
CA ARG A 26 -1.68 -28.91 3.50
C ARG A 26 -1.66 -28.17 4.83
N ARG A 27 -1.73 -28.88 5.97
CA ARG A 27 -1.70 -28.25 7.30
C ARG A 27 -0.37 -27.55 7.58
N ASP A 28 0.75 -28.13 7.17
CA ASP A 28 2.07 -27.52 7.32
C ASP A 28 2.17 -26.23 6.50
N HIS A 29 1.69 -26.24 5.26
CA HIS A 29 1.66 -25.04 4.42
C HIS A 29 0.82 -23.90 5.03
N ILE A 30 -0.33 -24.24 5.64
CA ILE A 30 -1.16 -23.24 6.33
C ILE A 30 -0.44 -22.76 7.59
N LYS A 31 0.20 -23.65 8.34
CA LYS A 31 1.01 -23.26 9.50
C LYS A 31 2.07 -22.25 9.10
N ASP A 32 2.81 -22.48 8.02
CA ASP A 32 3.84 -21.57 7.53
C ASP A 32 3.24 -20.22 7.10
N SER A 33 2.10 -20.25 6.41
CA SER A 33 1.37 -19.03 6.03
C SER A 33 0.99 -18.17 7.23
N PHE A 34 0.61 -18.78 8.36
CA PHE A 34 0.32 -18.05 9.60
C PHE A 34 1.57 -17.47 10.26
N HIS A 35 2.74 -18.13 10.13
CA HIS A 35 4.01 -17.56 10.59
C HIS A 35 4.37 -16.32 9.76
N SER A 36 4.34 -16.42 8.43
CA SER A 36 4.61 -15.28 7.55
C SER A 36 3.64 -14.11 7.75
N LEU A 37 2.36 -14.41 7.99
CA LEU A 37 1.35 -13.39 8.29
C LEU A 37 1.63 -12.69 9.62
N ARG A 38 1.96 -13.44 10.67
CA ARG A 38 2.31 -12.89 11.98
C ARG A 38 3.49 -11.93 11.87
N ASP A 39 4.53 -12.33 11.14
CA ASP A 39 5.75 -11.55 10.98
C ASP A 39 5.52 -10.28 10.15
N SER A 40 4.48 -10.25 9.31
CA SER A 40 4.11 -9.06 8.52
C SER A 40 3.26 -8.04 9.29
N VAL A 41 2.77 -8.38 10.49
CA VAL A 41 1.88 -7.53 11.30
C VAL A 41 2.65 -6.99 12.51
N PRO A 42 2.99 -5.68 12.54
CA PRO A 42 3.86 -5.11 13.58
C PRO A 42 3.36 -5.31 15.02
N ALA A 43 2.04 -5.31 15.22
CA ALA A 43 1.43 -5.51 16.54
C ALA A 43 1.68 -6.91 17.14
N LEU A 44 2.10 -7.88 16.33
CA LEU A 44 2.33 -9.28 16.71
C LEU A 44 3.81 -9.66 16.90
N GLN A 45 4.73 -8.73 16.60
CA GLN A 45 6.18 -8.92 16.67
C GLN A 45 6.76 -8.72 18.09
N GLY A 46 5.95 -8.27 19.06
CA GLY A 46 6.42 -7.91 20.41
C GLY A 46 6.76 -9.09 21.33
N GLU A 47 7.75 -8.87 22.21
CA GLU A 47 8.38 -9.88 23.08
C GLU A 47 7.39 -10.59 24.04
N LYS A 48 6.36 -9.89 24.54
CA LYS A 48 5.29 -10.52 25.37
C LYS A 48 4.39 -11.48 24.60
N GLN A 49 4.23 -11.30 23.29
CA GLN A 49 3.49 -12.23 22.41
C GLN A 49 4.42 -13.23 21.71
N SER A 50 5.73 -13.02 21.77
CA SER A 50 6.74 -14.01 21.38
C SER A 50 6.71 -15.23 22.30
N ILE A 51 6.53 -15.03 23.61
CA ILE A 51 6.58 -16.09 24.62
C ILE A 51 5.30 -16.97 24.64
N LYS A 52 4.16 -16.45 24.18
CA LYS A 52 2.94 -17.23 23.96
C LYS A 52 2.50 -17.04 22.52
N GLN A 53 2.72 -18.07 21.70
CA GLN A 53 2.33 -18.09 20.28
C GLN A 53 0.95 -17.45 20.09
N ALA A 54 0.91 -16.30 19.42
CA ALA A 54 -0.34 -15.61 19.11
C ALA A 54 -1.32 -16.61 18.48
N SER A 55 -2.55 -16.66 19.01
CA SER A 55 -3.52 -17.63 18.52
C SER A 55 -3.88 -17.34 17.06
N ARG A 56 -4.34 -18.36 16.33
CA ARG A 56 -4.73 -18.19 14.91
C ARG A 56 -5.80 -17.11 14.75
N ALA A 57 -6.76 -17.06 15.66
CA ALA A 57 -7.78 -16.01 15.68
C ALA A 57 -7.16 -14.62 15.85
N GLN A 58 -6.27 -14.45 16.85
CA GLN A 58 -5.59 -13.19 17.09
C GLN A 58 -4.75 -12.72 15.89
N ILE A 59 -4.09 -13.65 15.20
CA ILE A 59 -3.33 -13.32 13.98
C ILE A 59 -4.26 -12.73 12.91
N LEU A 60 -5.44 -13.34 12.70
CA LEU A 60 -6.42 -12.86 11.73
C LEU A 60 -7.04 -11.52 12.13
N ASP A 61 -7.39 -11.35 13.41
CA ASP A 61 -7.97 -10.12 13.94
C ASP A 61 -6.99 -8.95 13.78
N LYS A 62 -5.74 -9.15 14.20
CA LYS A 62 -4.70 -8.11 14.11
C LYS A 62 -4.26 -7.81 12.69
N ALA A 63 -4.23 -8.80 11.80
CA ALA A 63 -4.01 -8.55 10.38
C ALA A 63 -5.13 -7.68 9.79
N THR A 64 -6.39 -7.97 10.13
CA THR A 64 -7.56 -7.21 9.66
C THR A 64 -7.52 -5.77 10.15
N GLU A 65 -7.29 -5.57 11.45
CA GLU A 65 -7.12 -4.25 12.05
C GLU A 65 -5.98 -3.47 11.36
N TYR A 66 -4.85 -4.13 11.09
CA TYR A 66 -3.69 -3.50 10.47
C TYR A 66 -3.97 -3.06 9.02
N ILE A 67 -4.67 -3.87 8.22
CA ILE A 67 -5.10 -3.49 6.87
C ILE A 67 -5.99 -2.25 6.91
N GLN A 68 -6.97 -2.21 7.81
CA GLN A 68 -7.87 -1.06 7.94
C GLN A 68 -7.13 0.21 8.39
N TYR A 69 -6.19 0.06 9.32
CA TYR A 69 -5.31 1.15 9.75
C TYR A 69 -4.49 1.68 8.57
N MET A 70 -3.84 0.81 7.80
CA MET A 70 -3.02 1.19 6.66
C MET A 70 -3.83 1.85 5.55
N ARG A 71 -5.08 1.41 5.31
CA ARG A 71 -6.01 2.07 4.37
C ARG A 71 -6.30 3.51 4.77
N ARG A 72 -6.64 3.76 6.04
CA ARG A 72 -6.89 5.11 6.56
C ARG A 72 -5.64 5.98 6.48
N LYS A 73 -4.49 5.44 6.92
CA LYS A 73 -3.20 6.15 6.87
C LYS A 73 -2.82 6.54 5.44
N ASN A 74 -2.98 5.65 4.47
CA ASN A 74 -2.70 5.92 3.06
C ASN A 74 -3.65 7.00 2.50
N HIS A 75 -4.92 6.97 2.87
CA HIS A 75 -5.89 7.99 2.44
C HIS A 75 -5.50 9.38 2.98
N THR A 76 -5.23 9.52 4.28
CA THR A 76 -4.77 10.78 4.87
C THR A 76 -3.46 11.25 4.25
N HIS A 77 -2.52 10.34 4.01
CA HIS A 77 -1.25 10.69 3.38
C HIS A 77 -1.45 11.17 1.93
N GLN A 78 -2.33 10.52 1.15
CA GLN A 78 -2.69 10.99 -0.19
C GLN A 78 -3.38 12.35 -0.16
N GLN A 79 -4.32 12.57 0.77
CA GLN A 79 -4.97 13.87 0.96
C GLN A 79 -3.94 14.96 1.30
N ILE A 80 -3.04 14.73 2.26
CA ILE A 80 -1.96 15.67 2.61
C ILE A 80 -1.09 15.97 1.39
N LYS A 81 -0.69 14.94 0.62
CA LYS A 81 0.06 15.15 -0.63
C LYS A 81 -0.69 16.04 -1.61
N MET A 82 -2.01 15.87 -1.77
CA MET A 82 -2.82 16.71 -2.64
C MET A 82 -2.98 18.13 -2.09
N THR A 83 -3.27 18.29 -0.81
CA THR A 83 -3.42 19.59 -0.14
C THR A 83 -2.13 20.39 -0.22
N CYS A 84 -0.97 19.78 0.08
CA CYS A 84 0.32 20.46 -0.06
C CYS A 84 0.58 20.91 -1.51
N ARG A 85 0.24 20.10 -2.52
CA ARG A 85 0.35 20.51 -3.93
C ARG A 85 -0.55 21.70 -4.25
N ALA A 86 -1.80 21.69 -3.79
CA ALA A 86 -2.75 22.77 -4.00
C ALA A 86 -2.32 24.07 -3.30
N LEU A 87 -1.85 23.98 -2.06
CA LEU A 87 -1.35 25.13 -1.29
C LEU A 87 -0.12 25.76 -1.96
N VAL A 88 0.83 24.97 -2.44
CA VAL A 88 2.00 25.50 -3.18
C VAL A 88 1.55 26.26 -4.44
N ILE A 89 0.55 25.75 -5.17
CA ILE A 89 0.00 26.46 -6.34
C ILE A 89 -0.71 27.76 -5.92
N HIS A 90 -1.54 27.72 -4.86
CA HIS A 90 -2.22 28.91 -4.34
C HIS A 90 -1.24 29.99 -3.88
N SER A 91 -0.17 29.62 -3.18
CA SER A 91 0.91 30.54 -2.79
C SER A 91 1.64 31.16 -3.98
N LEU A 92 1.83 30.41 -5.07
CA LEU A 92 2.46 30.91 -6.30
C LEU A 92 1.54 31.79 -7.15
N LEU A 93 0.21 31.68 -6.99
CA LEU A 93 -0.79 32.46 -7.72
C LEU A 93 -1.25 33.73 -6.97
N LEU A 94 -1.00 33.82 -5.67
CA LEU A 94 -1.40 34.94 -4.81
C LEU A 94 -0.25 35.85 -4.37
N THR A 95 0.96 35.72 -4.92
CA THR A 95 1.94 36.81 -4.78
C THR A 95 1.43 37.99 -5.62
N PRO A 96 0.94 39.09 -5.02
CA PRO A 96 0.55 40.24 -5.82
C PRO A 96 1.78 40.71 -6.59
N PRO A 97 1.68 41.01 -7.90
CA PRO A 97 2.78 41.64 -8.61
C PRO A 97 3.15 42.93 -7.87
N PRO A 98 4.45 43.26 -7.71
CA PRO A 98 4.84 44.51 -7.07
C PRO A 98 4.14 45.66 -7.80
N PRO A 99 3.62 46.67 -7.08
CA PRO A 99 2.99 47.81 -7.72
C PRO A 99 4.00 48.43 -8.69
N SER A 100 3.68 48.42 -9.99
CA SER A 100 4.53 49.03 -11.00
C SER A 100 4.61 50.53 -10.74
N PRO A 101 5.80 51.16 -10.87
CA PRO A 101 5.90 52.61 -10.80
C PRO A 101 5.16 53.19 -12.01
N PHE A 102 4.08 53.90 -11.71
CA PHE A 102 3.27 54.63 -12.68
C PHE A 102 4.14 55.73 -13.30
N HIS A 103 4.67 55.52 -14.51
CA HIS A 103 5.26 56.58 -15.33
C HIS A 103 4.35 56.81 -16.55
N GLN A 104 3.92 58.06 -16.65
CA GLN A 104 2.94 58.58 -17.59
C GLN A 104 3.42 58.38 -19.05
N GLY A 105 2.69 57.59 -19.85
CA GLY A 105 2.65 57.82 -21.31
C GLY A 105 3.24 56.80 -22.30
N GLN A 106 3.26 55.48 -22.05
CA GLN A 106 3.58 54.51 -23.12
C GLN A 106 2.77 53.20 -23.05
N LEU A 107 2.15 52.84 -24.17
CA LEU A 107 1.42 51.57 -24.37
C LEU A 107 2.43 50.42 -24.50
N ALA A 108 2.56 49.60 -23.46
CA ALA A 108 3.31 48.34 -23.52
C ALA A 108 2.32 47.15 -23.51
N SER A 109 2.33 46.33 -24.57
CA SER A 109 1.57 45.08 -24.60
C SER A 109 2.39 43.98 -23.90
N CYS A 110 1.84 43.44 -22.81
CA CYS A 110 2.50 42.41 -22.02
C CYS A 110 2.17 41.03 -22.59
N PHE A 111 3.04 40.45 -23.41
CA PHE A 111 2.89 39.06 -23.88
C PHE A 111 3.60 38.10 -22.91
N CYS A 112 2.81 37.29 -22.21
CA CYS A 112 3.33 36.25 -21.33
C CYS A 112 3.56 34.96 -22.13
N VAL A 113 4.81 34.71 -22.54
CA VAL A 113 5.25 33.40 -23.01
C VAL A 113 6.30 32.87 -22.04
N SER A 114 5.92 31.89 -21.22
CA SER A 114 6.79 31.04 -20.40
C SER A 114 7.83 31.76 -19.51
N ARG A 115 7.35 32.37 -18.42
CA ARG A 115 8.09 32.63 -17.15
C ARG A 115 9.42 33.40 -17.21
N LYS A 116 9.71 34.16 -18.28
CA LYS A 116 10.71 35.23 -18.25
C LYS A 116 10.11 36.47 -18.91
N CYS A 117 9.80 37.49 -18.12
CA CYS A 117 9.52 38.83 -18.66
C CYS A 117 10.81 39.37 -19.28
N VAL A 118 10.84 39.48 -20.61
CA VAL A 118 11.88 40.23 -21.32
C VAL A 118 11.20 41.48 -21.87
N TYR A 119 11.64 42.65 -21.41
CA TYR A 119 11.23 43.93 -21.98
C TYR A 119 11.96 44.09 -23.32
N ILE A 120 11.24 44.07 -24.43
CA ILE A 120 11.79 44.38 -25.75
C ILE A 120 11.30 45.76 -26.14
N SER A 121 12.21 46.74 -26.08
CA SER A 121 11.96 48.09 -26.62
C SER A 121 12.10 48.04 -28.13
N PHE A 122 11.01 48.27 -28.87
CA PHE A 122 11.08 48.55 -30.31
C PHE A 122 11.19 50.07 -30.51
N PRO A 123 12.23 50.57 -31.21
CA PRO A 123 12.14 51.89 -31.82
C PRO A 123 11.23 51.81 -33.05
N PHE A 124 10.59 52.95 -33.33
CA PHE A 124 9.56 53.21 -34.33
C PHE A 124 9.68 52.48 -35.67
#